data_AF-A0A5M3XXX4-F1
#
_entry.id   AF-A0A5M3XXX4-F1
#
_cell.length_a   1.000
_cell.length_b   1.000
_cell.length_c   1.000
_cell.angle_alpha   90.00
_cell.angle_beta   90.00
_cell.angle_gamma   90.00
#
_symmetry.space_group_name_H-M   'P 1'
#
loop_
_entity.id
_entity.type
_entity.pdbx_description
1 polymer ?
#
loop_
_entity_poly.entity_id
_entity_poly.type
_entity_poly.pdbx_seq_one_letter_code
_entity_poly.pdbx_strand_id
1 'polypeptide(L)'
;MPGRLGRTVGMAALMTVFLAAACTSSPRPPGAEPTRSPSPPSSPSPSPSGGCGQYPTPACTGVPKGTKLTKLKLNMDGETLRITKRGTKLDAVHVPGNLLITANDVEITNSRIDGQIMGIYDDKRYSFTVTDSTVGSPNRCDTAPGILDANFTATRVHIRGHGDGFSVSGDNVTITDSYVLLCSNPGDHSDGIQTVGASKNLTFHHNTVDQRKAPSHTAPVFLVDATEGVVVTDNLLIGGTYTLQVRTAPGAIARNNAVVNESWDFGPASIDCGNTTWEDNKLVTIDDNYNITAVVGPLECPT
;
A
#
# COMPACT_ATOMS: atom_id res chain seq x y z
N MET A 1 -55.21 8.00 -22.75
CA MET A 1 -56.58 7.44 -22.87
C MET A 1 -57.09 7.75 -24.28
N PRO A 2 -57.88 6.90 -24.96
CA PRO A 2 -58.47 5.60 -24.60
C PRO A 2 -57.81 4.46 -25.42
N GLY A 3 -58.03 3.17 -25.27
CA GLY A 3 -58.93 2.34 -24.48
C GLY A 3 -58.87 0.97 -25.17
N ARG A 4 -58.14 0.00 -24.57
CA ARG A 4 -57.86 -1.31 -25.17
C ARG A 4 -58.98 -2.28 -24.79
N LEU A 5 -59.70 -2.77 -25.79
CA LEU A 5 -60.74 -3.80 -25.67
C LEU A 5 -60.15 -5.12 -25.17
N GLY A 6 -60.82 -5.73 -24.19
CA GLY A 6 -60.48 -7.01 -23.62
C GLY A 6 -60.76 -8.19 -24.54
N ARG A 7 -60.05 -9.29 -24.27
CA ARG A 7 -60.47 -10.63 -24.67
C ARG A 7 -60.04 -11.64 -23.62
N THR A 8 -61.04 -12.18 -22.97
CA THR A 8 -61.06 -13.30 -22.04
C THR A 8 -60.68 -14.59 -22.77
N VAL A 9 -59.73 -15.36 -22.23
CA VAL A 9 -59.52 -16.80 -22.48
C VAL A 9 -59.03 -17.34 -21.14
N GLY A 10 -59.78 -18.13 -20.38
CA GLY A 10 -60.29 -19.45 -20.77
C GLY A 10 -59.39 -20.49 -20.11
N MET A 11 -59.57 -20.71 -18.80
CA MET A 11 -58.89 -21.73 -17.99
C MET A 11 -59.29 -23.12 -18.53
N ALA A 12 -58.33 -23.87 -19.06
CA ALA A 12 -58.49 -25.29 -19.37
C ALA A 12 -57.52 -26.09 -18.51
N ALA A 13 -58.07 -26.76 -17.49
CA ALA A 13 -57.37 -27.71 -16.66
C ALA A 13 -57.22 -29.03 -17.44
N LEU A 14 -55.98 -29.43 -17.76
CA LEU A 14 -55.68 -30.81 -18.14
C LEU A 14 -55.15 -31.55 -16.91
N MET A 15 -56.00 -32.39 -16.32
CA MET A 15 -55.59 -33.46 -15.41
C MET A 15 -54.75 -34.48 -16.19
N THR A 16 -53.47 -34.59 -15.85
CA THR A 16 -52.62 -35.70 -16.31
C THR A 16 -52.47 -36.70 -15.16
N VAL A 17 -53.03 -37.89 -15.35
CA VAL A 17 -52.86 -39.05 -14.46
C VAL A 17 -51.47 -39.64 -14.74
N PHE A 18 -50.55 -39.52 -13.79
CA PHE A 18 -49.27 -40.24 -13.83
C PHE A 18 -49.40 -41.55 -13.04
N LEU A 19 -49.23 -42.67 -13.73
CA LEU A 19 -48.99 -43.98 -13.11
C LEU A 19 -47.66 -43.93 -12.33
N ALA A 20 -47.73 -44.20 -11.03
CA ALA A 20 -46.55 -44.40 -10.19
C ALA A 20 -45.92 -45.76 -10.50
N ALA A 21 -44.88 -45.77 -11.33
CA ALA A 21 -43.94 -46.89 -11.39
C ALA A 21 -42.97 -46.77 -10.21
N ALA A 22 -43.11 -47.66 -9.22
CA ALA A 22 -42.19 -47.76 -8.10
C ALA A 22 -40.84 -48.33 -8.58
N CYS A 23 -39.93 -47.45 -8.99
CA CYS A 23 -38.52 -47.78 -9.16
C CYS A 23 -37.85 -47.76 -7.78
N THR A 24 -37.51 -48.93 -7.27
CA THR A 24 -36.61 -49.13 -6.14
C THR A 24 -35.26 -48.49 -6.45
N SER A 25 -34.98 -47.33 -5.82
CA SER A 25 -33.69 -46.66 -5.92
C SER A 25 -32.66 -47.40 -5.07
N SER A 26 -31.64 -47.93 -5.74
CA SER A 26 -30.45 -48.46 -5.09
C SER A 26 -29.68 -47.32 -4.40
N PRO A 27 -29.17 -47.48 -3.17
CA PRO A 27 -28.46 -46.42 -2.46
C PRO A 27 -27.19 -46.01 -3.22
N ARG A 28 -27.11 -44.72 -3.58
CA ARG A 28 -25.94 -44.09 -4.20
C ARG A 28 -24.77 -44.11 -3.20
N PRO A 29 -23.55 -44.50 -3.61
CA PRO A 29 -22.37 -44.38 -2.76
C PRO A 29 -22.19 -42.92 -2.32
N PRO A 30 -21.69 -42.66 -1.09
CA PRO A 30 -21.39 -41.29 -0.66
C PRO A 30 -20.46 -40.62 -1.68
N GLY A 31 -20.97 -39.58 -2.32
CA GLY A 31 -20.19 -38.76 -3.24
C GLY A 31 -19.12 -38.04 -2.45
N ALA A 32 -17.87 -38.16 -2.92
CA ALA A 32 -16.75 -37.43 -2.35
C ALA A 32 -17.08 -35.93 -2.29
N GLU A 33 -16.97 -35.38 -1.10
CA GLU A 33 -17.00 -33.94 -0.84
C GLU A 33 -15.92 -33.27 -1.71
N PRO A 34 -16.19 -32.13 -2.38
CA PRO A 34 -15.15 -31.42 -3.10
C PRO A 34 -14.10 -30.99 -2.09
N THR A 35 -12.97 -31.70 -2.09
CA THR A 35 -11.76 -31.35 -1.35
C THR A 35 -11.42 -29.91 -1.71
N ARG A 36 -11.64 -28.99 -0.76
CA ARG A 36 -11.12 -27.63 -0.86
C ARG A 36 -9.61 -27.75 -1.06
N SER A 37 -9.13 -27.28 -2.21
CA SER A 37 -7.70 -27.16 -2.45
C SER A 37 -7.11 -26.37 -1.28
N PRO A 38 -6.00 -26.81 -0.66
CA PRO A 38 -5.36 -26.04 0.39
C PRO A 38 -5.04 -24.64 -0.14
N SER A 39 -5.37 -23.63 0.67
CA SER A 39 -4.96 -22.25 0.39
C SER A 39 -3.44 -22.23 0.21
N PRO A 40 -2.89 -21.51 -0.78
CA PRO A 40 -1.44 -21.42 -0.95
C PRO A 40 -0.80 -20.98 0.37
N PRO A 41 0.35 -21.56 0.76
CA PRO A 41 1.04 -21.16 1.97
C PRO A 41 1.33 -19.67 1.93
N SER A 42 0.92 -18.95 2.98
CA SER A 42 1.24 -17.54 3.17
C SER A 42 2.76 -17.38 3.12
N SER A 43 3.26 -16.62 2.13
CA SER A 43 4.67 -16.27 2.05
C SER A 43 5.10 -15.65 3.39
N PRO A 44 6.21 -16.09 4.00
CA PRO A 44 6.69 -15.48 5.23
C PRO A 44 6.93 -13.98 4.98
N SER A 45 6.46 -13.14 5.90
CA SER A 45 6.81 -11.72 5.88
C SER A 45 8.34 -11.61 5.98
N PRO A 46 9.00 -10.76 5.18
CA PRO A 46 10.44 -10.56 5.29
C PRO A 46 10.78 -10.13 6.73
N SER A 47 11.85 -10.64 7.32
CA SER A 47 12.27 -10.16 8.65
C SER A 47 12.82 -8.74 8.54
N PRO A 48 12.63 -7.87 9.56
CA PRO A 48 13.25 -6.55 9.61
C PRO A 48 14.75 -6.64 9.31
N SER A 49 15.26 -5.79 8.40
CA SER A 49 16.71 -5.71 8.21
C SER A 49 17.34 -5.15 9.50
N GLY A 50 18.35 -5.84 10.04
CA GLY A 50 18.90 -5.62 11.39
C GLY A 50 19.64 -4.29 11.65
N GLY A 51 19.25 -3.19 10.98
CA GLY A 51 19.80 -1.84 11.16
C GLY A 51 18.86 -0.83 11.81
N CYS A 52 17.54 -1.06 11.79
CA CYS A 52 16.57 -0.21 12.50
C CYS A 52 16.20 -0.84 13.86
N GLY A 53 15.81 0.01 14.82
CA GLY A 53 15.30 -0.44 16.12
C GLY A 53 13.96 -1.18 15.97
N GLN A 54 13.06 -1.03 16.93
CA GLN A 54 11.75 -1.70 16.85
C GLN A 54 10.92 -1.28 15.62
N TYR A 55 11.08 -0.05 15.16
CA TYR A 55 10.50 0.47 13.94
C TYR A 55 11.48 1.42 13.24
N PRO A 56 11.35 1.66 11.92
CA PRO A 56 12.21 2.61 11.23
C PRO A 56 12.04 4.04 11.73
N THR A 57 13.13 4.79 11.77
CA THR A 57 13.14 6.21 12.17
C THR A 57 14.02 7.01 11.20
N PRO A 58 14.01 8.35 11.25
CA PRO A 58 14.94 9.16 10.47
C PRO A 58 16.42 8.85 10.73
N ALA A 59 16.75 8.23 11.88
CA ALA A 59 18.13 7.95 12.26
C ALA A 59 18.71 6.68 11.58
N CYS A 60 17.86 5.74 11.16
CA CYS A 60 18.27 4.48 10.52
C CYS A 60 17.82 4.36 9.05
N THR A 61 17.11 5.37 8.53
CA THR A 61 16.61 5.41 7.15
C THR A 61 17.15 6.62 6.40
N GLY A 62 17.07 6.58 5.07
CA GLY A 62 17.59 7.64 4.23
C GLY A 62 19.09 7.50 3.97
N VAL A 63 19.68 8.59 3.47
CA VAL A 63 21.12 8.63 3.19
C VAL A 63 21.92 8.37 4.47
N PRO A 64 22.82 7.37 4.50
CA PRO A 64 23.63 7.10 5.68
C PRO A 64 24.45 8.32 6.10
N LYS A 65 24.52 8.57 7.41
CA LYS A 65 25.24 9.71 7.96
C LYS A 65 26.71 9.67 7.54
N GLY A 66 27.20 10.80 7.02
CA GLY A 66 28.59 10.94 6.57
C GLY A 66 28.83 10.54 5.10
N THR A 67 27.81 10.06 4.39
CA THR A 67 27.90 9.82 2.94
C THR A 67 28.25 11.11 2.20
N LYS A 68 29.30 11.07 1.38
CA LYS A 68 29.69 12.18 0.51
C LYS A 68 28.93 12.07 -0.81
N LEU A 69 27.97 12.97 -1.02
CA LEU A 69 27.12 12.93 -2.20
C LEU A 69 27.74 13.67 -3.38
N THR A 70 27.73 13.03 -4.55
CA THR A 70 28.07 13.67 -5.82
C THR A 70 26.81 14.28 -6.42
N LYS A 71 26.75 15.61 -6.52
CA LYS A 71 25.63 16.29 -7.16
C LYS A 71 25.61 16.03 -8.66
N LEU A 72 24.50 15.48 -9.17
CA LEU A 72 24.31 15.23 -10.60
C LEU A 72 23.66 16.42 -11.31
N LYS A 73 23.91 16.50 -12.61
CA LYS A 73 23.25 17.48 -13.50
C LYS A 73 21.94 16.90 -14.02
N LEU A 74 20.90 17.71 -13.98
CA LEU A 74 19.62 17.43 -14.62
C LEU A 74 19.81 17.47 -16.15
N ASN A 75 19.06 16.64 -16.88
CA ASN A 75 19.24 16.43 -18.32
C ASN A 75 17.93 16.49 -19.13
N MET A 76 16.81 16.77 -18.46
CA MET A 76 15.50 16.97 -19.04
C MET A 76 14.90 18.20 -18.37
N ASP A 77 14.21 19.05 -19.14
CA ASP A 77 13.43 20.25 -18.75
C ASP A 77 14.06 21.30 -17.80
N GLY A 78 15.28 21.07 -17.31
CA GLY A 78 15.91 21.88 -16.28
C GLY A 78 15.57 21.45 -14.85
N GLU A 79 14.67 20.48 -14.67
CA GLU A 79 14.15 20.05 -13.36
C GLU A 79 14.33 18.54 -13.12
N THR A 80 14.60 17.77 -14.18
CA THR A 80 14.59 16.30 -14.14
C THR A 80 15.92 15.68 -14.55
N LEU A 81 16.37 14.68 -13.79
CA LEU A 81 17.37 13.71 -14.22
C LEU A 81 16.65 12.48 -14.78
N ARG A 82 16.73 12.27 -16.09
CA ARG A 82 16.20 11.10 -16.79
C ARG A 82 17.28 10.03 -16.96
N ILE A 83 16.97 8.82 -16.49
CA ILE A 83 17.79 7.62 -16.65
C ILE A 83 17.24 6.76 -17.79
N THR A 84 18.05 6.56 -18.84
CA THR A 84 17.64 5.84 -20.05
C THR A 84 18.40 4.53 -20.28
N LYS A 85 19.42 4.25 -19.48
CA LYS A 85 20.26 3.05 -19.61
C LYS A 85 19.85 2.00 -18.58
N ARG A 86 19.57 0.78 -19.06
CA ARG A 86 19.27 -0.38 -18.21
C ARG A 86 20.43 -0.69 -17.28
N GLY A 87 20.16 -1.09 -16.04
CA GLY A 87 21.22 -1.46 -15.09
C GLY A 87 22.01 -0.28 -14.55
N THR A 88 21.50 0.96 -14.71
CA THR A 88 22.18 2.14 -14.17
C THR A 88 22.19 2.08 -12.65
N LYS A 89 23.37 2.33 -12.06
CA LYS A 89 23.56 2.42 -10.62
C LYS A 89 23.81 3.87 -10.23
N LEU A 90 22.97 4.40 -9.34
CA LEU A 90 23.09 5.70 -8.73
C LEU A 90 23.47 5.50 -7.27
N ASP A 91 24.78 5.56 -6.97
CA ASP A 91 25.30 5.37 -5.62
C ASP A 91 25.94 6.65 -5.09
N ALA A 92 25.58 7.04 -3.86
CA ALA A 92 26.08 8.23 -3.21
C ALA A 92 25.94 9.51 -4.08
N VAL A 93 24.77 9.71 -4.69
CA VAL A 93 24.49 10.88 -5.53
C VAL A 93 23.44 11.81 -4.93
N HIS A 94 23.51 13.09 -5.31
CA HIS A 94 22.46 14.06 -5.05
C HIS A 94 21.81 14.51 -6.36
N VAL A 95 20.55 14.17 -6.56
CA VAL A 95 19.70 14.66 -7.65
C VAL A 95 18.93 15.88 -7.13
N PRO A 96 19.21 17.10 -7.61
CA PRO A 96 18.59 18.33 -7.07
C PRO A 96 17.16 18.58 -7.56
N GLY A 97 16.52 17.59 -8.15
CA GLY A 97 15.19 17.67 -8.75
C GLY A 97 14.57 16.28 -8.86
N ASN A 98 13.73 16.07 -9.87
CA ASN A 98 13.05 14.80 -10.09
C ASN A 98 14.00 13.76 -10.69
N LEU A 99 13.75 12.49 -10.38
CA LEU A 99 14.41 11.34 -10.97
C LEU A 99 13.40 10.55 -11.81
N LEU A 100 13.51 10.68 -13.13
CA LEU A 100 12.68 9.94 -14.08
C LEU A 100 13.42 8.70 -14.58
N ILE A 101 12.85 7.52 -14.35
CA ILE A 101 13.43 6.24 -14.75
C ILE A 101 12.71 5.74 -15.99
N THR A 102 13.43 5.68 -17.11
CA THR A 102 12.92 5.14 -18.39
C THR A 102 13.75 3.96 -18.88
N ALA A 103 14.26 3.16 -17.95
CA ALA A 103 14.97 1.91 -18.20
C ALA A 103 14.83 0.95 -17.01
N ASN A 104 14.91 -0.36 -17.27
CA ASN A 104 14.77 -1.38 -16.24
C ASN A 104 16.06 -1.59 -15.43
N ASP A 105 15.89 -2.23 -14.27
CA ASP A 105 16.95 -2.67 -13.36
C ASP A 105 17.84 -1.52 -12.90
N VAL A 106 17.24 -0.34 -12.67
CA VAL A 106 17.96 0.81 -12.11
C VAL A 106 18.09 0.63 -10.60
N GLU A 107 19.30 0.79 -10.07
CA GLU A 107 19.58 0.69 -8.65
C GLU A 107 19.96 2.07 -8.09
N ILE A 108 19.30 2.48 -7.02
CA ILE A 108 19.55 3.75 -6.33
C ILE A 108 19.93 3.45 -4.89
N THR A 109 21.17 3.78 -4.50
CA THR A 109 21.72 3.47 -3.17
C THR A 109 22.36 4.70 -2.55
N ASN A 110 22.25 4.86 -1.23
CA ASN A 110 22.95 5.91 -0.46
C ASN A 110 22.72 7.34 -1.00
N SER A 111 21.56 7.59 -1.63
CA SER A 111 21.38 8.75 -2.51
C SER A 111 20.29 9.69 -2.01
N ARG A 112 20.40 10.96 -2.39
CA ARG A 112 19.41 12.00 -2.11
C ARG A 112 18.75 12.46 -3.39
N ILE A 113 17.42 12.41 -3.45
CA ILE A 113 16.61 12.95 -4.54
C ILE A 113 15.76 14.05 -3.93
N ASP A 114 15.89 15.29 -4.40
CA ASP A 114 15.14 16.42 -3.82
C ASP A 114 13.71 16.55 -4.34
N GLY A 115 13.38 15.91 -5.46
CA GLY A 115 12.01 15.77 -5.98
C GLY A 115 11.51 14.34 -5.88
N GLN A 116 10.66 13.94 -6.83
CA GLN A 116 10.05 12.61 -6.89
C GLN A 116 10.94 11.58 -7.60
N ILE A 117 10.70 10.30 -7.36
CA ILE A 117 11.19 9.20 -8.21
C ILE A 117 10.02 8.63 -9.01
N MET A 118 10.11 8.68 -10.34
CA MET A 118 9.08 8.21 -11.26
C MET A 118 9.59 7.04 -12.10
N GLY A 119 8.95 5.88 -11.96
CA GLY A 119 9.20 4.67 -12.76
C GLY A 119 8.25 4.49 -13.94
N ILE A 120 7.56 5.55 -14.39
CA ILE A 120 6.59 5.51 -15.49
C ILE A 120 6.85 6.63 -16.49
N TYR A 121 6.80 6.32 -17.79
CA TYR A 121 6.92 7.28 -18.88
C TYR A 121 6.31 6.73 -20.17
N ASP A 122 5.55 7.54 -20.91
CA ASP A 122 4.85 7.15 -22.15
C ASP A 122 4.08 5.81 -22.00
N ASP A 123 3.27 5.70 -20.94
CA ASP A 123 2.48 4.52 -20.56
C ASP A 123 3.30 3.23 -20.33
N LYS A 124 4.61 3.34 -20.16
CA LYS A 124 5.51 2.22 -19.84
C LYS A 124 6.03 2.34 -18.42
N ARG A 125 5.96 1.22 -17.70
CA ARG A 125 6.49 1.08 -16.34
C ARG A 125 7.85 0.40 -16.37
N TYR A 126 8.76 0.84 -15.52
CA TYR A 126 10.15 0.41 -15.47
C TYR A 126 10.51 -0.12 -14.08
N SER A 127 11.37 -1.14 -14.01
CA SER A 127 11.81 -1.71 -12.73
C SER A 127 12.97 -0.92 -12.12
N PHE A 128 12.91 -0.70 -10.80
CA PHE A 128 13.99 -0.05 -10.06
C PHE A 128 14.02 -0.44 -8.58
N THR A 129 15.16 -0.25 -7.94
CA THR A 129 15.32 -0.39 -6.50
C THR A 129 15.83 0.90 -5.88
N VAL A 130 15.39 1.19 -4.67
CA VAL A 130 15.84 2.32 -3.87
C VAL A 130 16.20 1.81 -2.48
N THR A 131 17.43 2.05 -2.04
CA THR A 131 17.91 1.60 -0.74
C THR A 131 18.71 2.70 -0.06
N ASP A 132 18.54 2.87 1.26
CA ASP A 132 19.34 3.80 2.07
C ASP A 132 19.36 5.22 1.48
N SER A 133 18.18 5.70 1.05
CA SER A 133 18.09 6.93 0.25
C SER A 133 16.99 7.85 0.76
N THR A 134 17.23 9.15 0.69
CA THR A 134 16.26 10.18 1.08
C THR A 134 15.60 10.74 -0.17
N VAL A 135 14.27 10.79 -0.18
CA VAL A 135 13.48 11.37 -1.26
C VAL A 135 12.67 12.54 -0.73
N GLY A 136 12.71 13.62 -1.49
CA GLY A 136 12.06 14.88 -1.22
C GLY A 136 12.90 15.90 -0.47
N SER A 137 12.45 17.14 -0.62
CA SER A 137 13.15 18.34 -0.19
C SER A 137 13.12 18.54 1.32
N PRO A 138 14.18 19.12 1.93
CA PRO A 138 14.12 19.57 3.32
C PRO A 138 13.22 20.79 3.54
N ASN A 139 12.95 21.56 2.48
CA ASN A 139 12.55 22.96 2.60
C ASN A 139 11.22 23.30 1.92
N ARG A 140 10.52 22.32 1.35
CA ARG A 140 9.21 22.52 0.72
C ARG A 140 8.33 21.29 0.92
N CYS A 141 7.04 21.48 0.69
CA CYS A 141 6.06 20.41 0.62
C CYS A 141 5.51 20.30 -0.80
N ASP A 142 5.86 19.23 -1.50
CA ASP A 142 5.31 18.92 -2.82
C ASP A 142 4.05 18.07 -2.65
N THR A 143 2.90 18.50 -3.16
CA THR A 143 1.66 17.69 -3.10
C THR A 143 1.81 16.31 -3.75
N ALA A 144 2.72 16.19 -4.72
CA ALA A 144 2.92 14.96 -5.47
C ALA A 144 3.69 13.89 -4.64
N PRO A 145 3.51 12.58 -4.91
CA PRO A 145 4.10 11.49 -4.12
C PRO A 145 5.62 11.43 -4.19
N GLY A 146 6.29 10.97 -3.13
CA GLY A 146 7.74 10.78 -3.13
C GLY A 146 8.21 9.76 -4.18
N ILE A 147 7.59 8.57 -4.21
CA ILE A 147 7.91 7.52 -5.18
C ILE A 147 6.64 6.98 -5.86
N LEU A 148 6.72 6.84 -7.17
CA LEU A 148 5.73 6.20 -8.04
C LEU A 148 6.45 5.40 -9.14
N ASP A 149 5.88 4.37 -9.76
CA ASP A 149 4.46 3.98 -9.74
C ASP A 149 4.23 2.48 -9.44
N ALA A 150 5.13 1.63 -9.94
CA ALA A 150 5.03 0.17 -9.90
C ALA A 150 6.42 -0.47 -10.09
N ASN A 151 6.53 -1.79 -9.96
CA ASN A 151 7.74 -2.59 -10.20
C ASN A 151 8.97 -2.13 -9.41
N PHE A 152 8.78 -1.66 -8.18
CA PHE A 152 9.87 -1.15 -7.37
C PHE A 152 10.02 -1.82 -6.02
N THR A 153 11.24 -1.83 -5.53
CA THR A 153 11.57 -2.17 -4.14
C THR A 153 12.19 -0.97 -3.46
N ALA A 154 11.61 -0.54 -2.33
CA ALA A 154 12.12 0.53 -1.49
C ALA A 154 12.49 -0.05 -0.12
N THR A 155 13.74 0.10 0.30
CA THR A 155 14.24 -0.42 1.58
C THR A 155 15.01 0.65 2.34
N ARG A 156 14.65 0.92 3.60
CA ARG A 156 15.28 1.99 4.41
C ARG A 156 15.26 3.36 3.72
N VAL A 157 14.17 3.64 3.00
CA VAL A 157 13.94 4.93 2.36
C VAL A 157 13.38 5.91 3.38
N HIS A 158 13.84 7.16 3.31
CA HIS A 158 13.26 8.26 4.08
C HIS A 158 12.54 9.21 3.12
N ILE A 159 11.20 9.20 3.14
CA ILE A 159 10.38 10.18 2.42
C ILE A 159 10.11 11.38 3.31
N ARG A 160 10.32 12.59 2.79
CA ARG A 160 9.99 13.86 3.45
C ARG A 160 9.59 14.91 2.43
N GLY A 161 8.93 15.97 2.86
CA GLY A 161 8.65 17.11 1.96
C GLY A 161 7.70 16.75 0.81
N HIS A 162 6.92 15.69 0.98
CA HIS A 162 5.87 15.26 0.07
C HIS A 162 4.54 15.16 0.81
N GLY A 163 3.47 15.50 0.10
CA GLY A 163 2.07 15.30 0.47
C GLY A 163 1.77 13.82 0.63
N ASP A 164 2.24 13.01 -0.32
CA ASP A 164 2.10 11.56 -0.32
C ASP A 164 3.47 10.86 -0.25
N GLY A 165 3.54 9.73 0.45
CA GLY A 165 4.76 8.94 0.56
C GLY A 165 5.01 8.12 -0.70
N PHE A 166 4.17 7.12 -0.90
CA PHE A 166 4.22 6.20 -2.03
C PHE A 166 2.88 6.17 -2.76
N SER A 167 2.91 6.32 -4.08
CA SER A 167 1.74 6.06 -4.93
C SER A 167 1.96 4.78 -5.72
N VAL A 168 1.01 3.84 -5.59
CA VAL A 168 1.04 2.52 -6.23
C VAL A 168 -0.09 2.45 -7.25
N SER A 169 0.23 2.69 -8.53
CA SER A 169 -0.74 2.59 -9.63
C SER A 169 -0.43 1.44 -10.59
N GLY A 170 0.30 0.43 -10.11
CA GLY A 170 0.56 -0.82 -10.83
C GLY A 170 1.20 -1.89 -9.96
N ASP A 171 1.58 -3.01 -10.57
CA ASP A 171 1.93 -4.24 -9.85
C ASP A 171 3.35 -4.24 -9.25
N ASN A 172 3.59 -5.20 -8.36
CA ASN A 172 4.90 -5.61 -7.84
C ASN A 172 5.63 -4.48 -7.11
N VAL A 173 5.08 -4.06 -5.99
CA VAL A 173 5.67 -3.04 -5.11
C VAL A 173 6.00 -3.65 -3.76
N THR A 174 7.24 -3.45 -3.32
CA THR A 174 7.70 -3.85 -1.99
C THR A 174 8.34 -2.66 -1.29
N ILE A 175 7.81 -2.30 -0.12
CA ILE A 175 8.29 -1.19 0.69
C ILE A 175 8.57 -1.76 2.09
N THR A 176 9.83 -1.75 2.48
CA THR A 176 10.30 -2.33 3.73
C THR A 176 11.21 -1.40 4.50
N ASP A 177 11.18 -1.51 5.83
CA ASP A 177 12.10 -0.82 6.73
C ASP A 177 12.18 0.70 6.49
N SER A 178 11.14 1.32 5.94
CA SER A 178 11.18 2.70 5.46
C SER A 178 10.43 3.65 6.39
N TYR A 179 10.78 4.93 6.31
CA TYR A 179 10.22 5.98 7.14
C TYR A 179 9.63 7.09 6.25
N VAL A 180 8.39 7.47 6.53
CA VAL A 180 7.66 8.51 5.81
C VAL A 180 7.26 9.60 6.80
N LEU A 181 7.80 10.80 6.61
CA LEU A 181 7.32 12.00 7.30
C LEU A 181 6.57 12.88 6.31
N LEU A 182 5.25 12.86 6.41
CA LEU A 182 4.41 13.64 5.52
C LEU A 182 4.38 15.11 5.92
N CYS A 183 4.20 15.94 4.91
CA CYS A 183 3.75 17.30 5.05
C CYS A 183 2.44 17.44 4.25
N SER A 184 1.79 18.60 4.30
CA SER A 184 0.64 18.86 3.43
C SER A 184 0.50 20.35 3.11
N ASN A 185 0.01 20.66 1.92
CA ASN A 185 -0.57 21.94 1.57
C ASN A 185 -2.09 21.93 1.85
N PRO A 186 -2.75 23.10 1.96
CA PRO A 186 -4.20 23.16 2.16
C PRO A 186 -4.95 22.44 1.04
N GLY A 187 -5.78 21.45 1.41
CA GLY A 187 -6.57 20.66 0.47
C GLY A 187 -5.86 19.41 -0.07
N ASP A 188 -4.61 19.14 0.32
CA ASP A 188 -3.95 17.89 0.01
C ASP A 188 -4.67 16.71 0.68
N HIS A 189 -4.56 15.54 0.05
CA HIS A 189 -5.06 14.26 0.56
C HIS A 189 -3.90 13.41 1.06
N SER A 190 -3.03 13.98 1.91
CA SER A 190 -1.76 13.36 2.26
C SER A 190 -1.90 11.91 2.72
N ASP A 191 -1.24 11.00 2.00
CA ASP A 191 -1.28 9.56 2.24
C ASP A 191 0.13 8.95 2.38
N GLY A 192 0.34 8.11 3.40
CA GLY A 192 1.66 7.47 3.57
C GLY A 192 1.96 6.49 2.44
N ILE A 193 0.95 5.69 2.10
CA ILE A 193 0.88 4.89 0.88
C ILE A 193 -0.55 4.93 0.35
N GLN A 194 -0.68 5.16 -0.95
CA GLN A 194 -1.96 5.15 -1.66
C GLN A 194 -1.91 4.19 -2.85
N THR A 195 -2.98 3.41 -3.03
CA THR A 195 -3.25 2.73 -4.31
C THR A 195 -4.04 3.65 -5.22
N VAL A 196 -3.67 3.72 -6.50
CA VAL A 196 -4.43 4.45 -7.53
C VAL A 196 -4.75 3.49 -8.67
N GLY A 197 -6.00 3.06 -8.76
CA GLY A 197 -6.42 2.05 -9.73
C GLY A 197 -5.95 0.63 -9.38
N ALA A 198 -6.22 -0.30 -10.30
CA ALA A 198 -6.04 -1.72 -10.01
C ALA A 198 -4.56 -2.15 -10.00
N SER A 199 -4.15 -2.93 -8.99
CA SER A 199 -2.77 -3.41 -8.85
C SER A 199 -2.68 -4.80 -8.21
N LYS A 200 -1.50 -5.41 -8.23
CA LYS A 200 -1.20 -6.73 -7.63
C LYS A 200 0.15 -6.75 -6.93
N ASN A 201 0.27 -7.64 -5.94
CA ASN A 201 1.53 -7.94 -5.24
C ASN A 201 2.11 -6.70 -4.55
N LEU A 202 1.41 -6.20 -3.54
CA LEU A 202 1.82 -5.05 -2.73
C LEU A 202 2.25 -5.51 -1.34
N THR A 203 3.50 -5.25 -0.97
CA THR A 203 4.01 -5.43 0.40
C THR A 203 4.40 -4.09 0.99
N PHE A 204 3.80 -3.75 2.13
CA PHE A 204 4.13 -2.61 2.98
C PHE A 204 4.43 -3.14 4.39
N HIS A 205 5.70 -3.47 4.62
CA HIS A 205 6.13 -4.19 5.81
C HIS A 205 7.17 -3.43 6.64
N HIS A 206 6.99 -3.37 7.95
CA HIS A 206 7.94 -2.78 8.88
C HIS A 206 8.35 -1.36 8.51
N ASN A 207 7.35 -0.50 8.26
CA ASN A 207 7.57 0.92 7.98
C ASN A 207 7.05 1.80 9.13
N THR A 208 7.53 3.03 9.18
CA THR A 208 6.95 4.07 10.02
C THR A 208 6.36 5.17 9.14
N VAL A 209 5.11 5.55 9.41
CA VAL A 209 4.45 6.67 8.73
C VAL A 209 3.97 7.68 9.76
N ASP A 210 4.40 8.92 9.58
CA ASP A 210 4.12 10.04 10.48
C ASP A 210 3.41 11.19 9.76
N GLN A 211 2.13 11.38 10.08
CA GLN A 211 1.30 12.46 9.55
C GLN A 211 1.19 13.67 10.50
N ARG A 212 1.93 13.73 11.61
CA ARG A 212 1.82 14.87 12.56
C ARG A 212 2.19 16.22 11.95
N LYS A 213 2.89 16.24 10.79
CA LYS A 213 3.23 17.45 10.04
C LYS A 213 2.35 17.69 8.79
N ALA A 214 1.31 16.90 8.59
CA ALA A 214 0.36 17.01 7.49
C ALA A 214 -1.03 17.42 8.04
N PRO A 215 -1.34 18.71 8.26
CA PRO A 215 -2.65 19.14 8.73
C PRO A 215 -3.82 18.87 7.76
N SER A 216 -3.55 18.68 6.46
CA SER A 216 -4.53 18.20 5.47
C SER A 216 -4.10 16.80 5.04
N HIS A 217 -4.79 15.77 5.51
CA HIS A 217 -4.36 14.38 5.35
C HIS A 217 -5.55 13.43 5.20
N THR A 218 -5.28 12.26 4.65
CA THR A 218 -6.26 11.17 4.53
C THR A 218 -5.87 10.01 5.44
N ALA A 219 -4.81 9.25 5.14
CA ALA A 219 -4.39 8.13 5.98
C ALA A 219 -2.90 7.76 5.83
N PRO A 220 -2.25 7.26 6.89
CA PRO A 220 -0.96 6.59 6.76
C PRO A 220 -0.98 5.40 5.78
N VAL A 221 -2.09 4.67 5.70
CA VAL A 221 -2.31 3.59 4.73
C VAL A 221 -3.68 3.75 4.07
N PHE A 222 -3.71 4.06 2.77
CA PHE A 222 -4.92 4.30 1.99
C PHE A 222 -5.03 3.36 0.79
N LEU A 223 -5.49 2.13 1.04
CA LEU A 223 -5.61 1.05 0.06
C LEU A 223 -7.09 0.77 -0.25
N VAL A 224 -7.70 1.69 -1.01
CA VAL A 224 -9.14 1.67 -1.32
C VAL A 224 -9.46 1.26 -2.75
N ASP A 225 -8.46 1.12 -3.62
CA ASP A 225 -8.63 0.63 -4.98
C ASP A 225 -8.34 -0.88 -5.09
N ALA A 226 -8.89 -1.50 -6.13
CA ALA A 226 -8.84 -2.95 -6.36
C ALA A 226 -7.40 -3.49 -6.39
N THR A 227 -6.95 -4.12 -5.30
CA THR A 227 -5.57 -4.60 -5.18
C THR A 227 -5.50 -6.04 -4.70
N GLU A 228 -4.82 -6.91 -5.45
CA GLU A 228 -4.63 -8.31 -5.07
C GLU A 228 -3.28 -8.55 -4.39
N GLY A 229 -3.21 -9.47 -3.43
CA GLY A 229 -1.95 -9.85 -2.78
C GLY A 229 -1.35 -8.73 -1.93
N VAL A 230 -2.20 -8.03 -1.15
CA VAL A 230 -1.81 -6.96 -0.23
C VAL A 230 -1.32 -7.54 1.09
N VAL A 231 -0.15 -7.09 1.53
CA VAL A 231 0.45 -7.40 2.84
C VAL A 231 0.84 -6.09 3.52
N VAL A 232 0.15 -5.73 4.61
CA VAL A 232 0.42 -4.55 5.46
C VAL A 232 0.77 -5.04 6.85
N THR A 233 2.05 -5.15 7.16
CA THR A 233 2.49 -5.83 8.39
C THR A 233 3.56 -5.09 9.16
N ASP A 234 3.52 -5.21 10.48
CA ASP A 234 4.57 -4.72 11.38
C ASP A 234 4.89 -3.22 11.23
N ASN A 235 3.94 -2.39 10.81
CA ASN A 235 4.16 -0.95 10.65
C ASN A 235 3.87 -0.17 11.95
N LEU A 236 4.53 0.97 12.14
CA LEU A 236 4.18 2.00 13.12
C LEU A 236 3.49 3.17 12.40
N LEU A 237 2.23 3.43 12.75
CA LEU A 237 1.38 4.37 12.02
C LEU A 237 0.84 5.46 12.94
N ILE A 238 0.97 6.71 12.51
CA ILE A 238 0.65 7.89 13.31
C ILE A 238 -0.18 8.84 12.45
N GLY A 239 -1.37 9.20 12.92
CA GLY A 239 -2.25 10.12 12.21
C GLY A 239 -3.35 9.46 11.39
N GLY A 240 -3.98 10.27 10.55
CA GLY A 240 -5.01 9.84 9.62
C GLY A 240 -6.40 10.32 10.03
N THR A 241 -7.26 10.54 9.04
CA THR A 241 -8.70 10.55 9.27
C THR A 241 -9.13 9.20 9.83
N TYR A 242 -8.72 8.15 9.13
CA TYR A 242 -8.52 6.80 9.65
C TYR A 242 -7.07 6.39 9.44
N THR A 243 -6.43 5.76 10.43
CA THR A 243 -5.01 5.39 10.29
C THR A 243 -4.78 4.31 9.21
N LEU A 244 -5.61 3.27 9.23
CA LEU A 244 -5.58 2.18 8.25
C LEU A 244 -6.89 2.14 7.46
N GLN A 245 -6.80 2.26 6.14
CA GLN A 245 -7.93 2.04 5.23
C GLN A 245 -7.58 0.95 4.21
N VAL A 246 -8.23 -0.20 4.33
CA VAL A 246 -8.06 -1.36 3.44
C VAL A 246 -9.44 -1.86 3.07
N ARG A 247 -9.94 -1.46 1.89
CA ARG A 247 -11.37 -1.68 1.53
C ARG A 247 -11.58 -2.54 0.29
N THR A 248 -10.69 -2.45 -0.69
CA THR A 248 -10.86 -3.14 -1.99
C THR A 248 -9.68 -4.07 -2.26
N ALA A 249 -9.28 -4.82 -1.23
CA ALA A 249 -8.14 -5.73 -1.30
C ALA A 249 -8.52 -7.12 -0.78
N PRO A 250 -9.25 -7.94 -1.57
CA PRO A 250 -9.71 -9.24 -1.10
C PRO A 250 -8.55 -10.17 -0.78
N GLY A 251 -8.60 -10.77 0.41
CA GLY A 251 -7.52 -11.61 0.94
C GLY A 251 -6.32 -10.83 1.47
N ALA A 252 -6.45 -9.53 1.71
CA ALA A 252 -5.38 -8.73 2.31
C ALA A 252 -4.96 -9.29 3.68
N ILE A 253 -3.67 -9.14 3.99
CA ILE A 253 -3.10 -9.48 5.29
C ILE A 253 -2.72 -8.18 5.99
N ALA A 254 -3.36 -7.90 7.12
CA ALA A 254 -3.06 -6.76 7.99
C ALA A 254 -2.72 -7.28 9.40
N ARG A 255 -1.43 -7.35 9.73
CA ARG A 255 -0.98 -7.98 10.98
C ARG A 255 0.09 -7.19 11.72
N ASN A 256 0.12 -7.29 13.05
CA ASN A 256 1.17 -6.73 13.91
C ASN A 256 1.40 -5.22 13.78
N ASN A 257 0.50 -4.47 13.15
CA ASN A 257 0.64 -3.03 13.01
C ASN A 257 0.41 -2.36 14.37
N ALA A 258 1.26 -1.39 14.70
CA ALA A 258 1.13 -0.53 15.85
C ALA A 258 0.57 0.82 15.41
N VAL A 259 -0.63 1.15 15.87
CA VAL A 259 -1.25 2.46 15.63
C VAL A 259 -1.10 3.30 16.88
N VAL A 260 -0.59 4.52 16.74
CA VAL A 260 -0.46 5.43 17.88
C VAL A 260 -1.83 5.88 18.34
N ASN A 261 -2.14 5.55 19.60
CA ASN A 261 -3.44 5.81 20.21
C ASN A 261 -3.80 7.29 20.15
N GLU A 262 -5.06 7.60 19.82
CA GLU A 262 -5.60 8.96 19.75
C GLU A 262 -4.88 9.89 18.76
N SER A 263 -4.14 9.33 17.79
CA SER A 263 -3.48 10.14 16.76
C SER A 263 -4.36 10.42 15.54
N TRP A 264 -5.55 9.83 15.44
CA TRP A 264 -6.47 9.92 14.30
C TRP A 264 -7.64 10.90 14.53
N ASP A 265 -8.31 11.33 13.45
CA ASP A 265 -9.48 12.21 13.55
C ASP A 265 -10.80 11.45 13.81
N PHE A 266 -11.02 10.31 13.14
CA PHE A 266 -12.27 9.54 13.24
C PHE A 266 -12.09 8.20 13.92
N GLY A 267 -11.12 7.40 13.48
CA GLY A 267 -10.87 6.08 14.05
C GLY A 267 -9.50 5.51 13.68
N PRO A 268 -9.03 4.49 14.40
CA PRO A 268 -7.74 3.86 14.11
C PRO A 268 -7.76 3.06 12.79
N ALA A 269 -8.93 2.59 12.34
CA ALA A 269 -9.01 1.79 11.12
C ALA A 269 -10.41 1.85 10.50
N SER A 270 -10.47 1.65 9.18
CA SER A 270 -11.70 1.38 8.43
C SER A 270 -11.44 0.33 7.36
N ILE A 271 -11.88 -0.89 7.64
CA ILE A 271 -11.39 -2.12 7.02
C ILE A 271 -12.55 -2.96 6.53
N ASP A 272 -12.38 -3.63 5.38
CA ASP A 272 -13.23 -4.76 5.01
C ASP A 272 -12.78 -6.02 5.77
N CYS A 273 -13.28 -6.15 7.01
CA CYS A 273 -12.94 -7.25 7.92
C CYS A 273 -13.35 -8.63 7.37
N GLY A 274 -14.36 -8.71 6.50
CA GLY A 274 -14.79 -9.98 5.90
C GLY A 274 -13.78 -10.54 4.89
N ASN A 275 -12.96 -9.67 4.31
CA ASN A 275 -11.98 -10.01 3.29
C ASN A 275 -10.53 -9.72 3.69
N THR A 276 -10.29 -9.28 4.92
CA THR A 276 -8.95 -8.96 5.43
C THR A 276 -8.60 -9.88 6.60
N THR A 277 -7.46 -10.56 6.51
CA THR A 277 -6.88 -11.25 7.65
C THR A 277 -6.32 -10.21 8.60
N TRP A 278 -7.02 -9.99 9.72
CA TRP A 278 -6.71 -8.96 10.71
C TRP A 278 -6.29 -9.58 12.04
N GLU A 279 -5.00 -9.54 12.38
CA GLU A 279 -4.47 -10.23 13.56
C GLU A 279 -3.39 -9.39 14.26
N ASP A 280 -3.35 -9.44 15.59
CA ASP A 280 -2.26 -8.88 16.42
C ASP A 280 -1.93 -7.39 16.20
N ASN A 281 -2.84 -6.64 15.57
CA ASN A 281 -2.74 -5.19 15.49
C ASN A 281 -3.01 -4.59 16.89
N LYS A 282 -2.32 -3.50 17.22
CA LYS A 282 -2.33 -2.91 18.57
C LYS A 282 -2.35 -1.40 18.56
N LEU A 283 -2.99 -0.84 19.58
CA LEU A 283 -2.90 0.57 19.94
C LEU A 283 -1.71 0.76 20.89
N VAL A 284 -0.90 1.78 20.65
CA VAL A 284 0.35 2.03 21.40
C VAL A 284 0.52 3.50 21.74
N THR A 285 1.33 3.79 22.74
CA THR A 285 1.92 5.13 22.93
C THR A 285 3.39 5.09 22.53
N ILE A 286 3.93 6.23 22.09
CA ILE A 286 5.34 6.36 21.71
C ILE A 286 6.02 7.56 22.38
N ASP A 287 7.35 7.55 22.41
CA ASP A 287 8.16 8.73 22.71
C ASP A 287 8.50 9.52 21.42
N ASP A 288 9.21 10.65 21.56
CA ASP A 288 9.63 11.48 20.42
C ASP A 288 10.64 10.78 19.49
N ASN A 289 11.24 9.68 19.94
CA ASN A 289 12.18 8.87 19.17
C ASN A 289 11.49 7.65 18.53
N TYR A 290 10.14 7.62 18.50
CA TYR A 290 9.33 6.54 17.93
C TYR A 290 9.44 5.20 18.66
N ASN A 291 9.97 5.17 19.90
CA ASN A 291 9.96 3.96 20.70
C ASN A 291 8.56 3.75 21.30
N ILE A 292 8.05 2.53 21.26
CA ILE A 292 6.84 2.19 21.99
C ILE A 292 7.10 2.32 23.49
N THR A 293 6.31 3.16 24.16
CA THR A 293 6.38 3.37 25.62
C THR A 293 5.35 2.53 26.36
N ALA A 294 4.22 2.21 25.74
CA ALA A 294 3.21 1.28 26.26
C ALA A 294 2.34 0.70 25.14
N VAL A 295 1.78 -0.49 25.39
CA VAL A 295 0.66 -1.04 24.61
C VAL A 295 -0.63 -0.66 25.32
N VAL A 296 -1.48 0.11 24.64
CA VAL A 296 -2.78 0.57 25.18
C VAL A 296 -3.80 -0.56 25.15
N GLY A 297 -3.81 -1.34 24.07
CA GLY A 297 -4.72 -2.48 23.91
C GLY A 297 -4.65 -3.08 22.51
N PRO A 298 -5.39 -4.17 22.27
CA PRO A 298 -5.56 -4.70 20.92
C PRO A 298 -6.31 -3.69 20.05
N LEU A 299 -5.93 -3.62 18.78
CA LEU A 299 -6.73 -2.96 17.76
C LEU A 299 -7.55 -4.04 17.06
N GLU A 300 -8.79 -4.22 17.50
CA GLU A 300 -9.73 -5.16 16.89
C GLU A 300 -10.15 -4.69 15.50
N CYS A 301 -10.55 -5.64 14.64
CA CYS A 301 -11.10 -5.27 13.34
C CYS A 301 -12.43 -4.53 13.55
N PRO A 302 -12.61 -3.32 12.98
CA PRO A 302 -13.81 -2.52 13.22
C PRO A 302 -15.05 -3.20 12.62
N THR A 303 -16.08 -3.41 13.44
CA THR A 303 -17.38 -3.98 13.05
C THR A 303 -18.29 -2.97 12.39
#